data_AF-A0A3D1WTU5-F1
#
_entry.id   AF-A0A3D1WTU5-F1
#
_cell.length_a   1.000
_cell.length_b   1.000
_cell.length_c   1.000
_cell.angle_alpha   90.00
_cell.angle_beta   90.00
_cell.angle_gamma   90.00
#
_symmetry.space_group_name_H-M   'P 1'
#
loop_
_entity.id
_entity.type
_entity.pdbx_description
1 polymer ?
#
loop_
_entity_poly.entity_id
_entity_poly.type
_entity_poly.pdbx_seq_one_letter_code
_entity_poly.pdbx_strand_id
1 'polypeptide(L)'
;MATRKDMKGRILRRGESQRKDGRYCFKYVDAKGKTRSVYSLTLTTHDFTPKGKRSGPCLRELEQRIQRDLFDNVAPENMTILELAAKYTETKTAVRPTTRTGYKTVLNFLAGNEFGGRRISDITTLDAKEWLISLQRDHGKRYSSIHTIRGVLRPAFQLAEEDDLIRRNPFNFELATILVNDQVAREALTSKQERRFLDFVRGDRHYSRYYDAFYILQNTGLRISEFCGLTVGDIDFERGSVCVSKQLQRSSDMRYYIERPKTSSGVRYVPMSEGVAECFRRVVANRPKPPMDPVKLKYVMGHSDIDVAYNTYTHLGFDDVREDVLRFEEEVA
;
A
#
# COMPACT_ATOMS: atom_id res chain seq x y z
N MET A 1 -3.22 3.04 46.22
CA MET A 1 -2.03 2.23 46.59
C MET A 1 -1.06 3.09 47.39
N ALA A 2 -0.57 2.62 48.54
CA ALA A 2 0.35 3.40 49.37
C ALA A 2 1.65 3.72 48.62
N THR A 3 1.96 5.01 48.48
CA THR A 3 3.19 5.49 47.84
C THR A 3 4.37 5.21 48.77
N ARG A 4 5.31 4.36 48.32
CA ARG A 4 6.52 4.04 49.08
C ARG A 4 7.43 5.26 49.09
N LYS A 5 7.87 5.68 50.28
CA LYS A 5 8.77 6.82 50.45
C LYS A 5 10.08 6.36 51.07
N ASP A 6 11.16 7.05 50.76
CA ASP A 6 12.45 6.87 51.42
C ASP A 6 12.48 7.52 52.82
N MET A 7 13.56 7.33 53.57
CA MET A 7 13.77 7.92 54.90
C MET A 7 13.81 9.47 54.88
N LYS A 8 13.91 10.09 53.69
CA LYS A 8 13.87 11.54 53.48
C LYS A 8 12.51 12.01 52.94
N GLY A 9 11.49 11.14 52.91
CA GLY A 9 10.13 11.45 52.46
C GLY A 9 9.92 11.49 50.94
N ARG A 10 10.91 11.09 50.14
CA ARG A 10 10.86 11.11 48.66
C ARG A 10 10.20 9.85 48.12
N ILE A 11 9.38 10.00 47.08
CA ILE A 11 8.65 8.88 46.47
C ILE A 11 9.61 7.96 45.72
N LEU A 12 9.56 6.67 46.06
CA LEU A 12 10.28 5.59 45.37
C LEU A 12 9.42 5.03 44.24
N ARG A 13 10.00 4.91 43.05
CA ARG A 13 9.37 4.34 41.85
C ARG A 13 9.21 2.82 41.98
N ARG A 14 8.44 2.22 41.08
CA ARG A 14 8.28 0.77 41.01
C ARG A 14 9.63 0.10 40.76
N GLY A 15 10.03 -0.82 41.64
CA GLY A 15 11.34 -1.48 41.59
C GLY A 15 12.42 -0.80 42.43
N GLU A 16 12.22 0.46 42.85
CA GLU A 16 13.10 1.15 43.79
C GLU A 16 12.78 0.76 45.25
N SER A 17 13.82 0.61 46.06
CA SER A 17 13.72 0.40 47.50
C SER A 17 14.93 0.99 48.22
N GLN A 18 14.76 1.38 49.48
CA GLN A 18 15.86 1.81 50.34
C GLN A 18 16.13 0.74 51.40
N ARG A 19 17.40 0.35 51.55
CA ARG A 19 17.82 -0.65 52.54
C ARG A 19 18.11 0.01 53.90
N LYS A 20 18.14 -0.81 54.96
CA LYS A 20 18.46 -0.37 56.33
C LYS A 20 19.85 0.27 56.47
N ASP A 21 20.77 -0.02 55.55
CA ASP A 21 22.13 0.54 55.51
C ASP A 21 22.22 1.89 54.75
N GLY A 22 21.08 2.44 54.33
CA GLY A 22 20.98 3.71 53.63
C GLY A 22 21.21 3.63 52.11
N ARG A 23 21.57 2.47 51.55
CA ARG A 23 21.72 2.30 50.10
C ARG A 23 20.36 2.17 49.41
N TYR A 24 20.26 2.76 48.23
CA TYR A 24 19.14 2.56 47.32
C TYR A 24 19.38 1.34 46.44
N CYS A 25 18.30 0.63 46.09
CA CYS A 25 18.29 -0.58 45.29
C CYS A 25 17.20 -0.49 44.23
N PHE A 26 17.55 -0.84 42.98
CA PHE A 26 16.61 -1.02 41.88
C PHE A 26 16.60 -2.48 41.45
N LYS A 27 15.44 -3.13 41.52
CA LYS A 27 15.23 -4.54 41.16
C LYS A 27 14.55 -4.62 39.79
N TYR A 28 15.14 -5.38 38.87
CA TYR A 28 14.65 -5.57 37.51
C TYR A 28 14.78 -7.04 37.06
N VAL A 29 14.10 -7.40 35.98
CA VAL A 29 14.23 -8.70 35.31
C VAL A 29 15.09 -8.49 34.08
N ASP A 30 16.13 -9.30 33.89
CA ASP A 30 16.99 -9.23 32.70
C ASP A 30 16.31 -9.85 31.46
N ALA A 31 16.89 -9.63 30.26
CA ALA A 31 16.35 -10.17 29.00
C ALA A 31 16.26 -11.71 28.97
N LYS A 32 16.91 -12.41 29.91
CA LYS A 32 16.86 -13.87 30.07
C LYS A 32 15.88 -14.31 31.17
N GLY A 33 15.02 -13.41 31.65
CA GLY A 33 14.02 -13.69 32.67
C GLY A 33 14.58 -13.80 34.10
N LYS A 34 15.86 -13.52 34.33
CA LYS A 34 16.49 -13.61 35.65
C LYS A 34 16.41 -12.28 36.38
N THR A 35 15.96 -12.34 37.63
CA THR A 35 15.87 -11.15 38.49
C THR A 35 17.26 -10.68 38.94
N ARG A 36 17.58 -9.40 38.71
CA ARG A 36 18.82 -8.74 39.13
C ARG A 36 18.52 -7.46 39.91
N SER A 37 19.51 -7.00 40.67
CA SER A 37 19.42 -5.79 41.49
C SER A 37 20.68 -4.94 41.35
N VAL A 38 20.51 -3.63 41.19
CA VAL A 38 21.61 -2.65 41.21
C VAL A 38 21.46 -1.72 42.41
N TYR A 39 22.59 -1.27 42.95
CA TYR A 39 22.67 -0.48 44.17
C TYR A 39 23.38 0.85 43.91
N SER A 40 22.91 1.91 44.57
CA SER A 40 23.61 3.20 44.63
C SER A 40 23.45 3.86 45.99
N LEU A 41 24.36 4.77 46.33
CA LEU A 41 24.35 5.55 47.58
C LEU A 41 23.42 6.78 47.48
N THR A 42 23.11 7.21 46.26
CA THR A 42 22.32 8.40 45.95
C THR A 42 21.13 8.02 45.08
N LEU A 43 19.98 8.69 45.27
CA LEU A 43 18.77 8.44 44.48
C LEU A 43 18.76 9.29 43.20
N THR A 44 19.14 10.56 43.33
CA THR A 44 19.19 11.54 42.24
C THR A 44 20.59 12.15 42.09
N THR A 45 20.83 12.84 40.97
CA THR A 45 22.07 13.57 40.67
C THR A 45 22.36 14.73 41.62
N HIS A 46 21.32 15.26 42.29
CA HIS A 46 21.42 16.35 43.25
C HIS A 46 21.72 15.87 44.69
N ASP A 47 21.85 14.57 44.92
CA ASP A 47 22.16 14.03 46.25
C ASP A 47 23.66 14.09 46.56
N PHE A 48 23.99 14.55 47.76
CA PHE A 48 25.36 14.51 48.27
C PHE A 48 25.76 13.09 48.67
N THR A 49 26.97 12.69 48.26
CA THR A 49 27.56 11.40 48.66
C THR A 49 27.94 11.45 50.15
N PRO A 50 27.69 10.38 50.93
CA PRO A 50 28.10 10.34 52.34
C PRO A 50 29.61 10.56 52.54
N LYS A 51 29.96 11.30 53.60
CA LYS A 51 31.34 11.71 53.94
C LYS A 51 32.27 10.48 53.99
N GLY A 52 33.36 10.49 53.22
CA GLY A 52 34.36 9.41 53.17
C GLY A 52 34.10 8.29 52.15
N LYS A 53 33.07 8.38 51.30
CA LYS A 53 32.80 7.42 50.21
C LYS A 53 33.03 8.05 48.83
N ARG A 54 33.49 7.24 47.86
CA ARG A 54 33.66 7.70 46.47
C ARG A 54 32.30 8.00 45.84
N SER A 55 32.23 9.11 45.10
CA SER A 55 31.06 9.48 44.31
C SER A 55 30.89 8.50 43.14
N GLY A 56 29.67 8.02 42.93
CA GLY A 56 29.31 7.13 41.83
C GLY A 56 27.97 7.55 41.20
N PRO A 57 27.57 6.91 40.09
CA PRO A 57 26.31 7.23 39.43
C PRO A 57 25.12 7.01 40.36
N CYS A 58 24.13 7.91 40.30
CA CYS A 58 22.93 7.80 41.14
C CYS A 58 22.02 6.65 40.67
N LEU A 59 21.12 6.19 41.54
CA LEU A 59 20.26 5.05 41.23
C LEU A 59 19.42 5.27 39.97
N ARG A 60 18.89 6.49 39.75
CA ARG A 60 18.05 6.80 38.58
C ARG A 60 18.83 6.88 37.27
N GLU A 61 20.11 7.24 37.31
CA GLU A 61 20.98 7.14 36.13
C GLU A 61 21.29 5.68 35.80
N LEU A 62 21.53 4.84 36.82
CA LEU A 62 21.72 3.40 36.65
C LEU A 62 20.44 2.74 36.13
N GLU A 63 19.27 3.11 36.64
CA GLU A 63 17.96 2.68 36.13
C GLU A 63 17.83 3.01 34.64
N GLN A 64 18.11 4.25 34.22
CA GLN A 64 18.03 4.67 32.83
C GLN A 64 19.03 3.98 31.90
N ARG A 65 20.20 3.58 32.40
CA ARG A 65 21.18 2.78 31.63
C ARG A 65 20.69 1.35 31.47
N ILE A 66 20.24 0.71 32.55
CA ILE A 66 19.71 -0.65 32.52
C ILE A 66 18.47 -0.73 31.62
N GLN A 67 17.57 0.24 31.68
CA GLN A 67 16.40 0.33 30.78
C GLN A 67 16.78 0.59 29.32
N ARG A 68 17.98 1.12 29.04
CA ARG A 68 18.55 1.16 27.68
C ARG A 68 19.08 -0.21 27.29
N ASP A 69 20.01 -0.75 28.09
CA ASP A 69 20.69 -2.02 27.81
C ASP A 69 19.73 -3.24 27.71
N LEU A 70 18.66 -3.26 28.51
CA LEU A 70 17.65 -4.32 28.45
C LEU A 70 16.79 -4.23 27.20
N PHE A 71 16.55 -3.02 26.71
CA PHE A 71 15.75 -2.77 25.52
C PHE A 71 16.58 -3.07 24.25
N ASP A 72 17.86 -2.71 24.27
CA ASP A 72 18.77 -2.96 23.15
C ASP A 72 19.02 -4.47 22.92
N ASN A 73 18.88 -5.30 23.97
CA ASN A 73 18.92 -6.77 23.89
C ASN A 73 17.58 -7.43 23.44
N VAL A 74 16.52 -6.64 23.16
CA VAL A 74 15.22 -7.14 22.66
C VAL A 74 15.10 -6.97 21.13
N ALA A 75 15.86 -6.03 20.54
CA ALA A 75 15.95 -5.92 19.10
C ALA A 75 16.76 -7.11 18.52
N PRO A 76 16.28 -7.83 17.48
CA PRO A 76 17.11 -8.78 16.76
C PRO A 76 18.32 -8.02 16.22
N GLU A 77 19.52 -8.38 16.70
CA GLU A 77 20.74 -7.55 16.74
C GLU A 77 21.16 -6.86 15.43
N ASN A 78 20.59 -7.18 14.27
CA ASN A 78 21.03 -6.66 12.97
C ASN A 78 19.92 -6.43 11.93
N MET A 79 18.63 -6.36 12.31
CA MET A 79 17.58 -6.18 11.29
C MET A 79 17.72 -4.84 10.55
N THR A 80 17.77 -4.92 9.21
CA THR A 80 17.83 -3.76 8.32
C THR A 80 16.44 -3.24 7.94
N ILE A 81 16.39 -2.01 7.40
CA ILE A 81 15.14 -1.43 6.90
C ILE A 81 14.55 -2.26 5.76
N LEU A 82 15.41 -2.75 4.86
CA LEU A 82 14.98 -3.62 3.76
C LEU A 82 14.34 -4.91 4.27
N GLU A 83 14.96 -5.57 5.25
CA GLU A 83 14.45 -6.79 5.87
C GLU A 83 13.12 -6.54 6.59
N LEU A 84 13.00 -5.43 7.33
CA LEU A 84 11.75 -5.05 7.98
C LEU A 84 10.63 -4.82 6.95
N ALA A 85 10.93 -4.09 5.88
CA ALA A 85 9.97 -3.86 4.80
C ALA A 85 9.57 -5.17 4.12
N ALA A 86 10.52 -6.09 3.86
CA ALA A 86 10.25 -7.39 3.28
C ALA A 86 9.31 -8.22 4.18
N LYS A 87 9.65 -8.36 5.48
CA LYS A 87 8.78 -9.05 6.46
C LYS A 87 7.39 -8.45 6.53
N TYR A 88 7.29 -7.12 6.59
CA TYR A 88 6.00 -6.44 6.57
C TYR A 88 5.19 -6.80 5.33
N THR A 89 5.80 -6.81 4.14
CA THR A 89 5.08 -7.16 2.91
C THR A 89 4.65 -8.63 2.85
N GLU A 90 5.41 -9.54 3.45
CA GLU A 90 5.06 -10.96 3.54
C GLU A 90 3.83 -11.21 4.42
N THR A 91 3.63 -10.41 5.48
CA THR A 91 2.42 -10.48 6.32
C THR A 91 1.15 -10.13 5.53
N LYS A 92 1.27 -9.42 4.40
CA LYS A 92 0.15 -8.99 3.57
C LYS A 92 -0.21 -10.06 2.53
N THR A 93 -0.82 -11.15 2.98
CA THR A 93 -1.23 -12.27 2.11
C THR A 93 -2.43 -11.93 1.21
N ALA A 94 -3.43 -11.24 1.75
CA ALA A 94 -4.70 -10.94 1.07
C ALA A 94 -4.73 -9.63 0.24
N VAL A 95 -3.62 -9.28 -0.42
CA VAL A 95 -3.55 -8.08 -1.27
C VAL A 95 -3.67 -8.38 -2.77
N ARG A 96 -4.20 -7.41 -3.52
CA ARG A 96 -4.38 -7.49 -4.98
C ARG A 96 -3.02 -7.55 -5.69
N PRO A 97 -2.94 -8.12 -6.90
CA PRO A 97 -1.68 -8.21 -7.66
C PRO A 97 -1.00 -6.85 -7.86
N THR A 98 -1.77 -5.81 -8.16
CA THR A 98 -1.25 -4.42 -8.31
C THR A 98 -0.59 -3.90 -7.04
N THR A 99 -1.17 -4.18 -5.88
CA THR A 99 -0.58 -3.83 -4.57
C THR A 99 0.72 -4.59 -4.32
N ARG A 100 0.78 -5.89 -4.65
CA ARG A 100 2.02 -6.69 -4.55
C ARG A 100 3.12 -6.13 -5.45
N THR A 101 2.78 -5.73 -6.67
CA THR A 101 3.73 -5.06 -7.57
C THR A 101 4.23 -3.74 -6.98
N GLY A 102 3.34 -2.95 -6.37
CA GLY A 102 3.74 -1.72 -5.66
C GLY A 102 4.73 -1.98 -4.53
N TYR A 103 4.51 -3.01 -3.71
CA TYR A 103 5.45 -3.44 -2.67
C TYR A 103 6.81 -3.84 -3.25
N LYS A 104 6.83 -4.67 -4.31
CA LYS A 104 8.07 -5.05 -5.01
C LYS A 104 8.84 -3.83 -5.51
N THR A 105 8.17 -2.84 -6.07
CA THR A 105 8.82 -1.59 -6.52
C THR A 105 9.53 -0.88 -5.37
N VAL A 106 8.90 -0.80 -4.19
CA VAL A 106 9.52 -0.18 -3.01
C VAL A 106 10.68 -1.02 -2.47
N LEU A 107 10.54 -2.34 -2.40
CA LEU A 107 11.62 -3.24 -1.96
C LEU A 107 12.84 -3.15 -2.88
N ASN A 108 12.64 -3.18 -4.20
CA ASN A 108 13.72 -3.01 -5.17
C ASN A 108 14.39 -1.64 -5.05
N PHE A 109 13.61 -0.60 -4.81
CA PHE A 109 14.15 0.74 -4.56
C PHE A 109 15.01 0.79 -3.29
N LEU A 110 14.55 0.16 -2.20
CA LEU A 110 15.32 0.09 -0.95
C LEU A 110 16.59 -0.76 -1.10
N ALA A 111 16.53 -1.86 -1.87
CA ALA A 111 17.69 -2.70 -2.14
C ALA A 111 18.78 -1.97 -2.93
N GLY A 112 18.40 -1.03 -3.80
CA GLY A 112 19.34 -0.18 -4.54
C GLY A 112 19.73 1.12 -3.84
N ASN A 113 19.28 1.36 -2.59
CA ASN A 113 19.54 2.59 -1.85
C ASN A 113 20.24 2.28 -0.53
N GLU A 114 21.28 3.04 -0.19
CA GLU A 114 22.05 2.85 1.05
C GLU A 114 21.19 2.89 2.32
N PHE A 115 20.09 3.64 2.28
CA PHE A 115 19.14 3.71 3.40
C PHE A 115 18.52 2.34 3.72
N GLY A 116 18.27 1.50 2.71
CA GLY A 116 17.71 0.16 2.92
C GLY A 116 18.60 -0.76 3.76
N GLY A 117 19.92 -0.57 3.70
CA GLY A 117 20.90 -1.35 4.46
C GLY A 117 21.17 -0.86 5.88
N ARG A 118 20.62 0.31 6.28
CA ARG A 118 20.75 0.81 7.66
C ARG A 118 19.97 -0.08 8.63
N ARG A 119 20.42 -0.15 9.88
CA ARG A 119 19.73 -0.87 10.96
C ARG A 119 18.51 -0.10 11.45
N ILE A 120 17.43 -0.80 11.76
CA ILE A 120 16.20 -0.15 12.25
C ILE A 120 16.38 0.54 13.62
N SER A 121 17.33 0.06 14.44
CA SER A 121 17.68 0.63 15.75
C SER A 121 18.35 2.01 15.65
N ASP A 122 19.02 2.27 14.53
CA ASP A 122 19.91 3.43 14.38
C ASP A 122 19.20 4.60 13.68
N ILE A 123 17.94 4.42 13.28
CA ILE A 123 17.16 5.43 12.55
C ILE A 123 16.39 6.29 13.52
N THR A 124 16.73 7.58 13.56
CA THR A 124 15.93 8.57 14.26
C THR A 124 14.86 9.18 13.34
N THR A 125 13.90 9.90 13.95
CA THR A 125 12.94 10.72 13.19
C THR A 125 13.64 11.78 12.32
N LEU A 126 14.80 12.29 12.75
CA LEU A 126 15.57 13.28 11.98
C LEU A 126 16.18 12.62 10.74
N ASP A 127 16.83 11.46 10.89
CA ASP A 127 17.39 10.67 9.78
C ASP A 127 16.32 10.39 8.72
N ALA A 128 15.12 9.97 9.16
CA ALA A 128 14.01 9.68 8.26
C ALA A 128 13.57 10.93 7.48
N LYS A 129 13.50 12.09 8.13
CA LYS A 129 13.14 13.36 7.47
C LYS A 129 14.21 13.78 6.46
N GLU A 130 15.48 13.77 6.87
CA GLU A 130 16.61 14.14 6.00
C GLU A 130 16.69 13.25 4.77
N TRP A 131 16.47 11.95 4.94
CA TRP A 131 16.41 11.02 3.81
C TRP A 131 15.25 11.32 2.86
N LEU A 132 14.02 11.56 3.36
CA LEU A 132 12.90 11.90 2.47
C LEU A 132 13.14 13.24 1.74
N ILE A 133 13.79 14.21 2.39
CA ILE A 133 14.16 15.49 1.78
C ILE A 133 15.21 15.28 0.69
N SER A 134 16.24 14.46 0.92
CA SER A 134 17.27 14.18 -0.10
C SER A 134 16.68 13.46 -1.32
N LEU A 135 15.67 12.60 -1.13
CA LEU A 135 14.95 11.99 -2.25
C LEU A 135 14.30 13.02 -3.18
N GLN A 136 13.74 14.10 -2.63
CA GLN A 136 13.12 15.16 -3.44
C GLN A 136 14.17 16.09 -4.03
N ARG A 137 15.10 16.57 -3.20
CA ARG A 137 16.07 17.61 -3.56
C ARG A 137 17.20 17.08 -4.45
N ASP A 138 17.79 15.95 -4.08
CA ASP A 138 19.04 15.45 -4.65
C ASP A 138 18.77 14.38 -5.72
N HIS A 139 17.71 13.58 -5.55
CA HIS A 139 17.31 12.52 -6.48
C HIS A 139 16.11 12.87 -7.36
N GLY A 140 15.55 14.08 -7.24
CA GLY A 140 14.46 14.58 -8.07
C GLY A 140 13.18 13.74 -8.03
N LYS A 141 12.93 12.98 -6.95
CA LYS A 141 11.71 12.17 -6.84
C LYS A 141 10.50 13.07 -6.58
N ARG A 142 9.42 12.80 -7.32
CA ARG A 142 8.12 13.45 -7.12
C ARG A 142 7.52 13.11 -5.77
N TYR A 143 6.71 14.02 -5.24
CA TYR A 143 6.01 13.85 -3.95
C TYR A 143 5.19 12.55 -3.91
N SER A 144 4.50 12.20 -5.00
CA SER A 144 3.69 10.97 -5.09
C SER A 144 4.51 9.68 -4.96
N SER A 145 5.73 9.65 -5.51
CA SER A 145 6.64 8.52 -5.41
C SER A 145 7.16 8.37 -3.98
N ILE A 146 7.55 9.48 -3.36
CA ILE A 146 8.01 9.50 -1.96
C ILE A 146 6.87 9.09 -1.01
N HIS A 147 5.66 9.56 -1.26
CA HIS A 147 4.46 9.16 -0.53
C HIS A 147 4.21 7.65 -0.63
N THR A 148 4.43 7.04 -1.80
CA THR A 148 4.31 5.58 -2.00
C THR A 148 5.34 4.81 -1.20
N ILE A 149 6.61 5.24 -1.23
CA ILE A 149 7.71 4.64 -0.44
C ILE A 149 7.39 4.72 1.06
N ARG A 150 7.03 5.91 1.54
CA ARG A 150 6.62 6.14 2.93
C ARG A 150 5.39 5.32 3.32
N GLY A 151 4.45 5.11 2.40
CA GLY A 151 3.25 4.30 2.60
C GLY A 151 3.54 2.83 2.91
N VAL A 152 4.73 2.33 2.56
CA VAL A 152 5.22 0.99 2.98
C VAL A 152 6.05 1.08 4.26
N LEU A 153 6.95 2.06 4.36
CA LEU A 153 7.85 2.18 5.52
C LEU A 153 7.12 2.54 6.82
N ARG A 154 6.20 3.50 6.80
CA ARG A 154 5.48 3.91 8.01
C ARG A 154 4.76 2.74 8.70
N PRO A 155 3.96 1.91 8.01
CA PRO A 155 3.34 0.75 8.66
C PRO A 155 4.34 -0.38 8.96
N ALA A 156 5.43 -0.53 8.21
CA ALA A 156 6.48 -1.51 8.56
C ALA A 156 7.17 -1.15 9.88
N PHE A 157 7.52 0.13 10.09
CA PHE A 157 8.04 0.62 11.36
C PHE A 157 6.99 0.65 12.46
N GLN A 158 5.71 0.77 12.13
CA GLN A 158 4.63 0.62 13.10
C GLN A 158 4.58 -0.81 13.65
N LEU A 159 4.69 -1.82 12.78
CA LEU A 159 4.78 -3.22 13.17
C LEU A 159 6.01 -3.47 14.07
N ALA A 160 7.16 -2.88 13.72
CA ALA A 160 8.37 -2.99 14.55
C ALA A 160 8.21 -2.33 15.94
N GLU A 161 7.43 -1.25 16.05
CA GLU A 161 7.11 -0.62 17.33
C GLU A 161 6.13 -1.46 18.15
N GLU A 162 5.14 -2.09 17.51
CA GLU A 162 4.16 -2.98 18.15
C GLU A 162 4.80 -4.29 18.65
N ASP A 163 5.82 -4.80 17.95
CA ASP A 163 6.59 -5.99 18.32
C ASP A 163 7.79 -5.67 19.25
N ASP A 164 7.84 -4.46 19.82
CA ASP A 164 8.89 -3.98 20.74
C ASP A 164 10.32 -4.03 20.15
N LEU A 165 10.48 -4.08 18.82
CA LEU A 165 11.79 -4.07 18.14
C LEU A 165 12.42 -2.66 18.15
N ILE A 166 11.59 -1.62 18.22
CA ILE A 166 11.99 -0.22 18.31
C ILE A 166 11.09 0.53 19.29
N ARG A 167 11.58 1.62 19.89
CA ARG A 167 10.80 2.40 20.87
C ARG A 167 9.71 3.27 20.26
N ARG A 168 9.95 3.70 19.02
CA ARG A 168 9.14 4.70 18.34
C ARG A 168 9.31 4.58 16.83
N ASN A 169 8.21 4.66 16.11
CA ASN A 169 8.23 4.74 14.66
C ASN A 169 8.85 6.08 14.16
N PRO A 170 10.00 6.06 13.46
CA PRO A 170 10.67 7.27 12.97
C PRO A 170 9.91 7.93 11.81
N PHE A 171 8.98 7.24 11.15
CA PHE A 171 8.15 7.76 10.05
C PHE A 171 6.80 8.33 10.50
N ASN A 172 6.57 8.43 11.81
CA ASN A 172 5.34 8.95 12.39
C ASN A 172 5.34 10.49 12.50
N PHE A 173 5.34 11.16 11.35
CA PHE A 173 5.25 12.61 11.19
C PHE A 173 4.48 12.98 9.91
N GLU A 174 4.04 14.23 9.73
CA GLU A 174 3.30 14.61 8.52
C GLU A 174 4.23 14.95 7.33
N LEU A 175 4.05 14.30 6.18
CA LEU A 175 4.93 14.47 5.00
C LEU A 175 4.86 15.88 4.42
N ALA A 176 3.67 16.49 4.44
CA ALA A 176 3.45 17.85 3.96
C ALA A 176 4.23 18.92 4.75
N THR A 177 4.71 18.59 5.97
CA THR A 177 5.52 19.52 6.77
C THR A 177 6.99 19.55 6.37
N ILE A 178 7.46 18.59 5.57
CA ILE A 178 8.87 18.44 5.23
C ILE A 178 9.17 18.45 3.73
N LEU A 179 8.18 18.16 2.88
CA LEU A 179 8.34 18.10 1.43
C LEU A 179 7.42 19.11 0.75
N VAL A 180 7.89 19.63 -0.39
CA VAL A 180 7.06 20.46 -1.26
C VAL A 180 6.10 19.54 -2.01
N ASN A 181 4.81 19.84 -1.96
CA ASN A 181 3.83 19.12 -2.78
C ASN A 181 3.89 19.63 -4.22
N ASP A 182 4.55 18.86 -5.09
CA ASP A 182 4.70 19.13 -6.53
C ASP A 182 3.57 18.51 -7.38
N GLN A 183 2.49 18.06 -6.74
CA GLN A 183 1.34 17.51 -7.45
C GLN A 183 0.60 18.63 -8.19
N VAL A 184 0.61 18.54 -9.51
CA VAL A 184 -0.15 19.42 -10.38
C VAL A 184 -1.62 18.99 -10.34
N ALA A 185 -2.50 19.94 -10.01
CA ALA A 185 -3.94 19.73 -10.12
C ALA A 185 -4.30 19.45 -11.59
N ARG A 186 -5.09 18.40 -11.83
CA ARG A 186 -5.55 18.09 -13.18
C ARG A 186 -6.73 18.99 -13.51
N GLU A 187 -6.55 19.85 -14.49
CA GLU A 187 -7.63 20.67 -15.02
C GLU A 187 -8.56 19.82 -15.90
N ALA A 188 -9.87 19.97 -15.69
CA ALA A 188 -10.87 19.34 -16.55
C ALA A 188 -10.95 20.08 -17.88
N LEU A 189 -11.27 19.34 -18.95
CA LEU A 189 -11.53 19.95 -20.25
C LEU A 189 -12.81 20.79 -20.17
N THR A 190 -12.78 21.97 -20.78
CA THR A 190 -14.00 22.78 -21.00
C THR A 190 -14.86 22.14 -22.09
N SER A 191 -16.18 22.38 -22.08
CA SER A 191 -17.09 21.86 -23.12
C SER A 191 -16.68 22.23 -24.55
N LYS A 192 -15.99 23.37 -24.74
CA LYS A 192 -15.44 23.77 -26.04
C LYS A 192 -14.21 22.95 -26.43
N GLN A 193 -13.31 22.66 -25.49
CA GLN A 193 -12.14 21.81 -25.72
C GLN A 193 -12.57 20.35 -25.97
N GLU A 194 -13.52 19.87 -25.20
CA GLU A 194 -14.17 18.57 -25.37
C GLU A 194 -14.73 18.38 -26.78
N ARG A 195 -15.54 19.33 -27.27
CA ARG A 195 -16.08 19.27 -28.63
C ARG A 195 -14.97 19.28 -29.68
N ARG A 196 -13.98 20.17 -29.54
CA ARG A 196 -12.83 20.23 -30.46
C ARG A 196 -12.03 18.93 -30.46
N PHE A 197 -11.87 18.28 -29.31
CA PHE A 197 -11.18 17.00 -29.19
C PHE A 197 -11.93 15.91 -29.94
N LEU A 198 -13.24 15.78 -29.72
CA LEU A 198 -14.06 14.79 -30.42
C LEU A 198 -14.13 15.04 -31.94
N ASP A 199 -14.20 16.30 -32.38
CA ASP A 199 -14.18 16.65 -33.80
C ASP A 199 -12.83 16.29 -34.44
N PHE A 200 -11.71 16.54 -33.74
CA PHE A 200 -10.38 16.13 -34.19
C PHE A 200 -10.29 14.60 -34.32
N VAL A 201 -10.70 13.85 -33.30
CA VAL A 201 -10.66 12.39 -33.33
C VAL A 201 -11.50 11.85 -34.49
N ARG A 202 -12.70 12.42 -34.72
CA ARG A 202 -13.60 12.01 -35.81
C ARG A 202 -12.97 12.23 -37.19
N GLY A 203 -12.28 13.34 -37.40
CA GLY A 203 -11.68 13.70 -38.69
C GLY A 203 -10.33 13.04 -38.98
N ASP A 204 -9.67 12.48 -37.97
CA ASP A 204 -8.34 11.88 -38.13
C ASP A 204 -8.40 10.44 -38.68
N ARG A 205 -7.51 10.14 -39.64
CA ARG A 205 -7.46 8.83 -40.30
C ARG A 205 -7.06 7.69 -39.35
N HIS A 206 -6.24 7.95 -38.35
CA HIS A 206 -5.76 6.93 -37.42
C HIS A 206 -6.68 6.80 -36.19
N TYR A 207 -7.01 7.93 -35.57
CA TYR A 207 -7.70 7.99 -34.29
C TYR A 207 -9.23 7.86 -34.37
N SER A 208 -9.83 8.06 -35.54
CA SER A 208 -11.29 7.92 -35.75
C SER A 208 -11.86 6.59 -35.27
N ARG A 209 -11.08 5.50 -35.34
CA ARG A 209 -11.45 4.18 -34.79
C ARG A 209 -11.76 4.18 -33.29
N TYR A 210 -11.26 5.16 -32.54
CA TYR A 210 -11.45 5.30 -31.09
C TYR A 210 -12.51 6.34 -30.73
N TYR A 211 -13.15 6.96 -31.72
CA TYR A 211 -14.13 8.03 -31.50
C TYR A 211 -15.23 7.59 -30.53
N ASP A 212 -15.84 6.42 -30.77
CA ASP A 212 -16.92 5.90 -29.93
C ASP A 212 -16.45 5.66 -28.49
N ALA A 213 -15.24 5.13 -28.30
CA ALA A 213 -14.66 4.90 -26.97
C ALA A 213 -14.45 6.22 -26.20
N PHE A 214 -13.89 7.24 -26.85
CA PHE A 214 -13.72 8.55 -26.22
C PHE A 214 -15.06 9.21 -25.89
N TYR A 215 -16.03 9.14 -26.80
CA TYR A 215 -17.37 9.69 -26.58
C TYR A 215 -18.05 9.02 -25.37
N ILE A 216 -17.98 7.69 -25.28
CA ILE A 216 -18.54 6.94 -24.15
C ILE A 216 -17.85 7.34 -22.84
N LEU A 217 -16.51 7.32 -22.79
CA LEU A 217 -15.75 7.63 -21.56
C LEU A 217 -16.08 9.02 -21.03
N GLN A 218 -16.20 10.01 -21.92
CA GLN A 218 -16.47 11.39 -21.56
C GLN A 218 -17.90 11.59 -21.03
N ASN A 219 -18.89 10.89 -21.59
CA ASN A 219 -20.30 11.05 -21.21
C ASN A 219 -20.75 10.10 -20.09
N THR A 220 -19.96 9.08 -19.74
CA THR A 220 -20.28 8.11 -18.68
C THR A 220 -19.35 8.20 -17.46
N GLY A 221 -18.17 8.80 -17.61
CA GLY A 221 -17.18 8.91 -16.53
C GLY A 221 -16.61 7.56 -16.07
N LEU A 222 -16.71 6.53 -16.91
CA LEU A 222 -16.14 5.21 -16.62
C LEU A 222 -14.61 5.29 -16.49
N ARG A 223 -14.05 4.55 -15.53
CA ARG A 223 -12.59 4.34 -15.51
C ARG A 223 -12.22 3.48 -16.70
N ILE A 224 -11.03 3.71 -17.28
CA ILE A 224 -10.59 2.98 -18.49
C ILE A 224 -10.65 1.46 -18.33
N SER A 225 -10.22 0.92 -17.18
CA SER A 225 -10.28 -0.53 -16.92
C SER A 225 -11.71 -1.05 -16.72
N GLU A 226 -12.64 -0.21 -16.25
CA GLU A 226 -14.07 -0.56 -16.17
C GLU A 226 -14.64 -0.63 -17.60
N PHE A 227 -14.36 0.37 -18.44
CA PHE A 227 -14.75 0.38 -19.85
C PHE A 227 -14.20 -0.83 -20.63
N CYS A 228 -12.91 -1.14 -20.49
CA CYS A 228 -12.30 -2.31 -21.13
C CYS A 228 -12.85 -3.65 -20.59
N GLY A 229 -13.45 -3.65 -19.40
CA GLY A 229 -14.08 -4.83 -18.79
C GLY A 229 -15.54 -5.02 -19.17
N LEU A 230 -16.15 -4.09 -19.93
CA LEU A 230 -17.54 -4.19 -20.33
C LEU A 230 -17.78 -5.30 -21.34
N THR A 231 -18.83 -6.05 -21.08
CA THR A 231 -19.38 -7.11 -21.94
C THR A 231 -20.72 -6.67 -22.49
N VAL A 232 -21.22 -7.32 -23.54
CA VAL A 232 -22.52 -6.96 -24.14
C VAL A 232 -23.63 -7.08 -23.09
N GLY A 233 -23.58 -8.11 -22.24
CA GLY A 233 -24.55 -8.32 -21.16
C GLY A 233 -24.48 -7.30 -20.02
N ASP A 234 -23.47 -6.43 -19.97
CA ASP A 234 -23.44 -5.33 -19.00
C ASP A 234 -24.19 -4.08 -19.50
N ILE A 235 -24.64 -4.05 -20.76
CA ILE A 235 -25.28 -2.89 -21.39
C ILE A 235 -26.78 -3.15 -21.54
N ASP A 236 -27.58 -2.36 -20.83
CA ASP A 236 -29.04 -2.42 -20.88
C ASP A 236 -29.55 -1.26 -21.75
N PHE A 237 -29.83 -1.56 -23.02
CA PHE A 237 -30.34 -0.58 -23.99
C PHE A 237 -31.80 -0.20 -23.74
N GLU A 238 -32.60 -1.05 -23.08
CA GLU A 238 -34.01 -0.75 -22.79
C GLU A 238 -34.13 0.24 -21.65
N ARG A 239 -33.36 0.01 -20.57
CA ARG A 239 -33.32 0.91 -19.42
C ARG A 239 -32.36 2.09 -19.60
N GLY A 240 -31.54 2.07 -20.65
CA GLY A 240 -30.54 3.10 -20.90
C GLY A 240 -29.47 3.16 -19.81
N SER A 241 -28.91 2.02 -19.40
CA SER A 241 -27.90 1.96 -18.33
C SER A 241 -26.79 0.94 -18.58
N VAL A 242 -25.63 1.15 -17.94
CA VAL A 242 -24.47 0.26 -17.99
C VAL A 242 -24.16 -0.25 -16.59
N CYS A 243 -24.12 -1.57 -16.41
CA CYS A 243 -23.76 -2.24 -15.18
C CYS A 243 -22.24 -2.33 -15.02
N VAL A 244 -21.68 -1.53 -14.10
CA VAL A 244 -20.25 -1.56 -13.78
C VAL A 244 -20.04 -2.49 -12.59
N SER A 245 -19.73 -3.75 -12.89
CA SER A 245 -19.54 -4.82 -11.89
C SER A 245 -18.12 -5.42 -11.88
N LYS A 246 -17.30 -5.06 -12.86
CA LYS A 246 -15.98 -5.65 -13.09
C LYS A 246 -15.06 -4.69 -13.84
N GLN A 247 -13.76 -4.95 -13.77
CA GLN A 247 -12.74 -4.25 -14.55
C GLN A 247 -11.75 -5.23 -15.15
N LEU A 248 -11.28 -4.94 -16.36
CA LEU A 248 -10.21 -5.69 -17.01
C LEU A 248 -8.86 -5.10 -16.60
N GLN A 249 -7.99 -5.94 -16.05
CA GLN A 249 -6.64 -5.56 -15.65
C GLN A 249 -5.62 -6.40 -16.42
N ARG A 250 -4.42 -5.85 -16.54
CA ARG A 250 -3.26 -6.55 -17.13
C ARG A 250 -2.14 -6.63 -16.10
N SER A 251 -1.65 -7.84 -15.84
CA SER A 251 -0.51 -8.06 -14.95
C SER A 251 0.82 -7.80 -15.65
N SER A 252 1.91 -7.79 -14.88
CA SER A 252 3.27 -7.52 -15.35
C SER A 252 3.81 -8.58 -16.32
N ASP A 253 3.28 -9.81 -16.26
CA ASP A 253 3.53 -10.91 -17.20
C ASP A 253 2.65 -10.82 -18.46
N MET A 254 2.05 -9.65 -18.71
CA MET A 254 1.20 -9.36 -19.88
C MET A 254 -0.10 -10.17 -19.97
N ARG A 255 -0.48 -10.88 -18.89
CA ARG A 255 -1.75 -11.62 -18.84
C ARG A 255 -2.91 -10.72 -18.43
N TYR A 256 -4.07 -10.96 -19.04
CA TYR A 256 -5.30 -10.28 -18.69
C TYR A 256 -6.08 -11.07 -17.64
N TYR A 257 -6.67 -10.36 -16.68
CA TYR A 257 -7.55 -10.92 -15.67
C TYR A 257 -8.70 -9.96 -15.34
N ILE A 258 -9.85 -10.53 -14.99
CA ILE A 258 -11.01 -9.76 -14.54
C ILE A 258 -10.89 -9.56 -13.03
N GLU A 259 -11.08 -8.32 -12.60
CA GLU A 259 -11.11 -7.98 -11.19
C GLU A 259 -12.48 -7.42 -10.81
N ARG A 260 -13.12 -8.05 -9.83
CA ARG A 260 -14.40 -7.59 -9.28
C ARG A 260 -14.18 -6.67 -8.07
N PRO A 261 -15.11 -5.75 -7.77
CA PRO A 261 -15.07 -4.96 -6.55
C PRO A 261 -14.99 -5.85 -5.29
N LYS A 262 -14.28 -5.38 -4.26
CA LYS A 262 -14.17 -6.11 -2.97
C LYS A 262 -15.50 -6.19 -2.22
N THR A 263 -16.40 -5.25 -2.46
CA THR A 263 -17.68 -5.11 -1.77
C THR A 263 -18.79 -4.84 -2.78
N SER A 264 -20.03 -5.18 -2.41
CA SER A 264 -21.22 -4.92 -3.23
C SER A 264 -21.40 -3.44 -3.57
N SER A 265 -20.96 -2.54 -2.68
CA SER A 265 -20.97 -1.08 -2.90
C SER A 265 -20.16 -0.62 -4.11
N GLY A 266 -19.26 -1.46 -4.64
CA GLY A 266 -18.52 -1.14 -5.85
C GLY A 266 -19.25 -1.46 -7.16
N VAL A 267 -20.37 -2.20 -7.09
CA VAL A 267 -21.24 -2.44 -8.25
C VAL A 267 -22.17 -1.24 -8.40
N ARG A 268 -22.22 -0.66 -9.60
CA ARG A 268 -23.05 0.53 -9.87
C ARG A 268 -23.65 0.51 -11.27
N TYR A 269 -24.80 1.12 -11.42
CA TYR A 269 -25.44 1.36 -12.72
C TYR A 269 -25.18 2.81 -13.14
N VAL A 270 -24.63 2.97 -14.35
CA VAL A 270 -24.35 4.29 -14.94
C VAL A 270 -25.39 4.55 -16.02
N PRO A 271 -26.23 5.60 -15.90
CA PRO A 271 -27.17 5.95 -16.95
C PRO A 271 -26.41 6.39 -18.21
N MET A 272 -26.95 6.06 -19.39
CA MET A 272 -26.40 6.48 -20.67
C MET A 272 -27.41 7.31 -21.47
N SER A 273 -26.92 8.35 -22.14
CA SER A 273 -27.72 9.12 -23.10
C SER A 273 -27.89 8.34 -24.41
N GLU A 274 -28.84 8.75 -25.24
CA GLU A 274 -29.06 8.10 -26.55
C GLU A 274 -27.81 8.12 -27.42
N GLY A 275 -27.05 9.23 -27.42
CA GLY A 275 -25.79 9.31 -28.16
C GLY A 275 -24.74 8.29 -27.68
N VAL A 276 -24.70 7.98 -26.38
CA VAL A 276 -23.83 6.93 -25.83
C VAL A 276 -24.35 5.55 -26.22
N ALA A 277 -25.66 5.32 -26.19
CA ALA A 277 -26.27 4.07 -26.63
C ALA A 277 -25.96 3.80 -28.12
N GLU A 278 -26.06 4.80 -28.99
CA GLU A 278 -25.66 4.70 -30.39
C GLU A 278 -24.19 4.33 -30.57
N CYS A 279 -23.29 4.92 -29.78
CA CYS A 279 -21.87 4.55 -29.79
C CYS A 279 -21.67 3.09 -29.40
N PHE A 280 -22.35 2.61 -28.35
CA PHE A 280 -22.29 1.19 -27.97
C PHE A 280 -22.83 0.28 -29.08
N ARG A 281 -23.96 0.63 -29.72
CA ARG A 281 -24.50 -0.14 -30.85
C ARG A 281 -23.50 -0.24 -32.00
N ARG A 282 -22.84 0.87 -32.38
CA ARG A 282 -21.79 0.87 -33.41
C ARG A 282 -20.60 0.02 -33.01
N VAL A 283 -20.13 0.13 -31.76
CA VAL A 283 -19.01 -0.67 -31.26
C VAL A 283 -19.35 -2.15 -31.30
N VAL A 284 -20.55 -2.55 -30.87
CA VAL A 284 -21.00 -3.95 -30.90
C VAL A 284 -21.12 -4.46 -32.34
N ALA A 285 -21.73 -3.69 -33.24
CA ALA A 285 -21.90 -4.07 -34.64
C ALA A 285 -20.57 -4.22 -35.40
N ASN A 286 -19.56 -3.41 -35.06
CA ASN A 286 -18.25 -3.42 -35.71
C ASN A 286 -17.23 -4.35 -35.04
N ARG A 287 -17.63 -5.14 -34.02
CA ARG A 287 -16.72 -6.11 -33.39
C ARG A 287 -16.36 -7.20 -34.40
N PRO A 288 -15.06 -7.39 -34.70
CA PRO A 288 -14.65 -8.47 -35.59
C PRO A 288 -14.96 -9.81 -34.92
N LYS A 289 -15.57 -10.74 -35.67
CA LYS A 289 -15.70 -12.12 -35.23
C LYS A 289 -14.32 -12.77 -35.24
N PRO A 290 -13.92 -13.48 -34.17
CA PRO A 290 -12.62 -14.13 -34.09
C PRO A 290 -12.53 -15.24 -35.13
N PRO A 291 -11.35 -15.47 -35.70
CA PRO A 291 -11.13 -16.55 -36.66
C PRO A 291 -10.96 -17.93 -35.99
N MET A 292 -10.94 -18.00 -34.66
CA MET A 292 -10.57 -19.21 -33.91
C MET A 292 -11.52 -19.44 -32.74
N ASP A 293 -11.77 -20.72 -32.49
CA ASP A 293 -12.52 -21.23 -31.35
C ASP A 293 -12.03 -20.63 -30.01
N PRO A 294 -12.93 -20.12 -29.14
CA PRO A 294 -12.59 -19.49 -27.87
C PRO A 294 -11.81 -20.37 -26.89
N VAL A 295 -12.07 -21.69 -26.90
CA VAL A 295 -11.36 -22.66 -26.06
C VAL A 295 -9.92 -22.75 -26.52
N LYS A 296 -9.68 -22.88 -27.83
CA LYS A 296 -8.32 -22.86 -28.39
C LYS A 296 -7.62 -21.54 -28.10
N LEU A 297 -8.33 -20.41 -28.21
CA LEU A 297 -7.80 -19.10 -27.91
C LEU A 297 -7.38 -18.96 -26.43
N LYS A 298 -8.20 -19.47 -25.50
CA LYS A 298 -7.87 -19.49 -24.06
C LYS A 298 -6.55 -20.21 -23.80
N TYR A 299 -6.36 -21.38 -24.41
CA TYR A 299 -5.13 -22.17 -24.25
C TYR A 299 -3.90 -21.46 -24.82
N VAL A 300 -4.00 -20.86 -26.02
CA VAL A 300 -2.90 -20.14 -26.65
C VAL A 300 -2.52 -18.87 -25.87
N MET A 301 -3.52 -18.15 -25.37
CA MET A 301 -3.32 -16.86 -24.70
C MET A 301 -3.00 -17.00 -23.20
N GLY A 302 -3.14 -18.20 -22.64
CA GLY A 302 -2.80 -18.49 -21.25
C GLY A 302 -3.72 -17.82 -20.23
N HIS A 303 -4.96 -17.53 -20.59
CA HIS A 303 -5.95 -16.99 -19.64
C HIS A 303 -6.47 -18.11 -18.74
N SER A 304 -6.49 -17.88 -17.43
CA SER A 304 -7.08 -18.82 -16.46
C SER A 304 -8.60 -18.90 -16.60
N ASP A 305 -9.23 -17.78 -16.93
CA ASP A 305 -10.67 -17.64 -17.06
C ASP A 305 -11.09 -17.63 -18.54
N ILE A 306 -12.06 -18.47 -18.88
CA ILE A 306 -12.57 -18.56 -20.25
C ILE A 306 -13.46 -17.36 -20.59
N ASP A 307 -14.07 -16.71 -19.60
CA ASP A 307 -14.88 -15.51 -19.80
C ASP A 307 -14.04 -14.36 -20.38
N VAL A 308 -12.73 -14.33 -20.10
CA VAL A 308 -11.80 -13.36 -20.71
C VAL A 308 -11.65 -13.64 -22.20
N ALA A 309 -11.51 -14.92 -22.60
CA ALA A 309 -11.45 -15.30 -24.00
C ALA A 309 -12.75 -14.92 -24.71
N TYR A 310 -13.90 -15.35 -24.15
CA TYR A 310 -15.23 -15.09 -24.69
C TYR A 310 -15.52 -13.60 -24.87
N ASN A 311 -15.23 -12.79 -23.86
CA ASN A 311 -15.64 -11.39 -23.85
C ASN A 311 -14.63 -10.43 -24.46
N THR A 312 -13.33 -10.66 -24.26
CA THR A 312 -12.27 -9.73 -24.67
C THR A 312 -11.74 -10.02 -26.07
N TYR A 313 -11.73 -11.28 -26.49
CA TYR A 313 -11.08 -11.68 -27.75
C TYR A 313 -12.04 -12.22 -28.81
N THR A 314 -13.05 -12.97 -28.39
CA THR A 314 -13.98 -13.60 -29.33
C THR A 314 -15.31 -12.89 -29.46
N HIS A 315 -15.70 -12.08 -28.47
CA HIS A 315 -16.98 -11.37 -28.44
C HIS A 315 -18.22 -12.25 -28.71
N LEU A 316 -18.12 -13.55 -28.48
CA LEU A 316 -19.19 -14.53 -28.73
C LEU A 316 -20.13 -14.60 -27.52
N GLY A 317 -21.43 -14.51 -27.77
CA GLY A 317 -22.50 -14.70 -26.80
C GLY A 317 -23.11 -16.11 -26.86
N PHE A 318 -24.07 -16.37 -25.97
CA PHE A 318 -24.81 -17.65 -25.95
C PHE A 318 -25.57 -17.91 -27.27
N ASP A 319 -26.14 -16.86 -27.87
CA ASP A 319 -26.88 -16.96 -29.13
C ASP A 319 -25.97 -17.32 -30.32
N ASP A 320 -24.71 -16.86 -30.33
CA ASP A 320 -23.75 -17.25 -31.36
C ASP A 320 -23.39 -18.75 -31.28
N VAL A 321 -23.24 -19.28 -30.06
CA VAL A 321 -22.99 -20.72 -29.84
C VAL A 321 -24.21 -21.54 -30.19
N ARG A 322 -25.43 -21.00 -30.01
CA ARG A 322 -26.67 -21.68 -30.37
C ARG A 322 -26.78 -21.91 -31.88
N GLU A 323 -26.40 -20.95 -32.70
CA GLU A 323 -26.34 -21.14 -34.16
C GLU A 323 -25.32 -22.21 -34.56
N ASP A 324 -24.15 -22.22 -33.91
CA ASP A 324 -23.12 -23.24 -34.17
C ASP A 324 -23.57 -24.65 -33.75
N VAL A 325 -24.27 -24.78 -32.61
CA VAL A 325 -24.84 -26.06 -32.15
C VAL A 325 -25.94 -26.55 -33.09
N LEU A 326 -26.83 -25.65 -33.54
CA LEU A 326 -27.88 -25.99 -34.51
C LEU A 326 -27.28 -26.43 -35.86
N ARG A 327 -26.22 -25.76 -36.33
CA ARG A 327 -25.45 -26.21 -37.50
C ARG A 327 -24.81 -27.59 -37.30
N PHE A 328 -24.27 -27.86 -36.12
CA PHE A 328 -23.68 -29.16 -35.80
C PHE A 328 -24.74 -30.26 -35.78
N GLU A 329 -25.95 -29.98 -35.28
CA GLU A 329 -27.07 -30.91 -35.31
C GLU A 329 -27.58 -31.16 -36.74
N GLU A 330 -27.54 -30.15 -37.62
CA GLU A 330 -27.86 -30.28 -39.05
C GLU A 330 -26.78 -31.03 -39.86
N GLU A 331 -25.51 -30.95 -39.47
CA GLU A 331 -24.41 -31.69 -40.13
C GLU A 331 -24.30 -33.15 -39.68
N VAL A 332 -24.86 -33.49 -38.50
CA VAL A 332 -24.84 -34.84 -37.91
C VAL A 332 -26.14 -35.62 -38.18
N ALA A 333 -27.19 -34.94 -38.64
CA ALA A 333 -28.44 -35.54 -39.14
C ALA A 333 -28.33 -35.90 -40.63
#